data_AF-A0A2E6KU17-F1
#
_entry.id   AF-A0A2E6KU17-F1
#
_cell.length_a   1.000
_cell.length_b   1.000
_cell.length_c   1.000
_cell.angle_alpha   90.00
_cell.angle_beta   90.00
_cell.angle_gamma   90.00
#
_symmetry.space_group_name_H-M   'P 1'
#
loop_
_entity.id
_entity.type
_entity.pdbx_description
1 polymer ?
#
loop_
_entity_poly.entity_id
_entity_poly.type
_entity_poly.pdbx_seq_one_letter_code
_entity_poly.pdbx_strand_id
1 'polypeptide(L)'
;MKLFKLRYICLVLCFSLIPFIDAVDEKEDFIYDLSLATQGVSVSQYNTGINYFTGRGIDKDLEKAVYWYQRASEQGHSKAPFNIAIIYANGDIKGKNFSLALEYFRLSADRGNKEAKEFLKKINTISDLSLEDALEKFCCPNPLTHSMVDKEL
;
A
#
# COMPACT_ATOMS: atom_id res chain seq x y z
N MET A 1 25.27 -15.16 -37.67
CA MET A 1 23.92 -14.53 -37.76
C MET A 1 22.81 -15.60 -37.78
N LYS A 2 22.65 -16.38 -36.70
CA LYS A 2 21.60 -17.42 -36.53
C LYS A 2 21.21 -17.61 -35.05
N LEU A 3 20.94 -16.52 -34.32
CA LEU A 3 20.44 -16.56 -32.94
C LEU A 3 19.10 -15.82 -32.74
N PHE A 4 18.64 -15.05 -33.72
CA PHE A 4 17.38 -14.30 -33.63
C PHE A 4 16.12 -15.06 -34.07
N LYS A 5 16.26 -16.18 -34.80
CA LYS A 5 15.10 -16.95 -35.30
C LYS A 5 14.52 -17.96 -34.29
N LEU A 6 15.24 -18.28 -33.21
CA LEU A 6 14.76 -19.24 -32.21
C LEU A 6 13.85 -18.59 -31.14
N ARG A 7 14.02 -17.28 -30.87
CA ARG A 7 13.18 -16.52 -29.94
C ARG A 7 11.77 -16.26 -30.48
N TYR A 8 11.62 -16.15 -31.80
CA TYR A 8 10.32 -15.93 -32.45
C TYR A 8 9.45 -17.19 -32.54
N ILE A 9 10.05 -18.38 -32.60
CA ILE A 9 9.31 -19.65 -32.71
C ILE A 9 8.66 -20.02 -31.38
N CYS A 10 9.22 -19.59 -30.25
CA CYS A 10 8.64 -19.82 -28.92
C CYS A 10 7.39 -18.95 -28.64
N LEU A 11 7.31 -17.75 -29.25
CA LEU A 11 6.15 -16.85 -29.10
C LEU A 11 4.88 -17.33 -29.81
N VAL A 12 5.00 -18.19 -30.83
CA VAL A 12 3.84 -18.63 -31.63
C VAL A 12 3.14 -19.86 -31.04
N LEU A 13 3.79 -20.61 -30.14
CA LEU A 13 3.23 -21.85 -29.56
C LEU A 13 2.52 -21.66 -28.20
N CYS A 14 2.57 -20.48 -27.59
CA CYS A 14 1.99 -20.25 -26.26
C CYS A 14 0.56 -19.67 -26.24
N PHE A 15 -0.03 -19.34 -27.40
CA PHE A 15 -1.36 -18.70 -27.44
C PHE A 15 -2.56 -19.61 -27.15
N SER A 16 -2.36 -20.93 -26.97
CA SER A 16 -3.45 -21.89 -26.70
C SER A 16 -3.53 -22.41 -25.26
N LEU A 17 -2.73 -21.86 -24.32
CA LEU A 17 -2.72 -22.26 -22.90
C LEU A 17 -2.77 -21.04 -21.95
N ILE A 18 -3.67 -20.10 -22.23
CA ILE A 18 -3.87 -18.85 -21.47
C ILE A 18 -4.92 -19.04 -20.35
N PRO A 19 -4.69 -19.96 -19.37
CA PRO A 19 -5.22 -19.67 -18.03
C PRO A 19 -4.15 -19.77 -16.92
N PHE A 20 -2.85 -19.80 -17.25
CA PHE A 20 -1.76 -19.90 -16.26
C PHE A 20 -0.96 -18.60 -16.03
N ILE A 21 -1.31 -17.49 -16.68
CA ILE A 21 -0.47 -16.27 -16.75
C ILE A 21 -0.67 -15.28 -15.59
N ASP A 22 -1.79 -15.33 -14.87
CA ASP A 22 -2.14 -14.25 -13.93
C ASP A 22 -1.25 -14.17 -12.67
N ALA A 23 -0.56 -15.26 -12.28
CA ALA A 23 0.25 -15.29 -11.06
C ALA A 23 1.75 -14.97 -11.26
N VAL A 24 2.25 -15.01 -12.50
CA VAL A 24 3.67 -14.70 -12.79
C VAL A 24 3.92 -13.19 -12.74
N ASP A 25 2.92 -12.38 -13.07
CA ASP A 25 3.01 -10.92 -13.16
C ASP A 25 3.21 -10.27 -11.78
N GLU A 26 2.43 -10.67 -10.77
CA GLU A 26 2.47 -10.01 -9.44
C GLU A 26 3.83 -10.11 -8.73
N LYS A 27 4.53 -11.25 -8.89
CA LYS A 27 5.85 -11.45 -8.27
C LYS A 27 6.93 -10.67 -9.03
N GLU A 28 6.82 -10.56 -10.35
CA GLU A 28 7.71 -9.73 -11.16
C GLU A 28 7.51 -8.24 -10.85
N ASP A 29 6.27 -7.79 -10.72
CA ASP A 29 5.90 -6.43 -10.28
C ASP A 29 6.50 -6.10 -8.91
N PHE A 30 6.35 -7.01 -7.93
CA PHE A 30 6.95 -6.82 -6.62
C PHE A 30 8.47 -6.67 -6.69
N ILE A 31 9.16 -7.50 -7.48
CA ILE A 31 10.61 -7.43 -7.64
C ILE A 31 11.03 -6.11 -8.28
N TYR A 32 10.27 -5.62 -9.26
CA TYR A 32 10.53 -4.33 -9.91
C TYR A 32 10.36 -3.15 -8.94
N ASP A 33 9.25 -3.10 -8.20
CA ASP A 33 9.03 -2.08 -7.17
C ASP A 33 10.10 -2.14 -6.09
N LEU A 34 10.48 -3.33 -5.64
CA LEU A 34 11.53 -3.51 -4.63
C LEU A 34 12.90 -3.00 -5.13
N SER A 35 13.24 -3.28 -6.40
CA SER A 35 14.46 -2.78 -7.03
C SER A 35 14.52 -1.24 -7.00
N LEU A 36 13.44 -0.56 -7.38
CA LEU A 36 13.38 0.91 -7.35
C LEU A 36 13.28 1.47 -5.93
N ALA A 37 12.59 0.78 -5.03
CA ALA A 37 12.46 1.18 -3.63
C ALA A 37 13.81 1.18 -2.91
N THR A 38 14.66 0.19 -3.20
CA THR A 38 16.04 0.12 -2.68
C THR A 38 16.95 1.22 -3.24
N GLN A 39 16.67 1.71 -4.45
CA GLN A 39 17.32 2.90 -5.03
C GLN A 39 16.80 4.22 -4.46
N GLY A 40 15.78 4.19 -3.60
CA GLY A 40 15.26 5.37 -2.91
C GLY A 40 14.06 6.02 -3.59
N VAL A 41 13.47 5.42 -4.63
CA VAL A 41 12.28 6.01 -5.30
C VAL A 41 11.07 5.97 -4.36
N SER A 42 10.58 7.14 -3.94
CA SER A 42 9.51 7.25 -2.92
C SER A 42 8.19 6.55 -3.31
N VAL A 43 7.80 6.65 -4.58
CA VAL A 43 6.59 5.97 -5.10
C VAL A 43 6.75 4.45 -5.02
N SER A 44 7.91 3.92 -5.42
CA SER A 44 8.17 2.48 -5.34
C SER A 44 8.31 1.97 -3.91
N GLN A 45 8.81 2.78 -2.98
CA GLN A 45 8.77 2.46 -1.55
C GLN A 45 7.31 2.37 -1.06
N TYR A 46 6.45 3.30 -1.46
CA TYR A 46 5.03 3.22 -1.14
C TYR A 46 4.38 1.95 -1.73
N ASN A 47 4.63 1.63 -3.00
CA ASN A 47 4.09 0.43 -3.64
C ASN A 47 4.62 -0.86 -3.01
N THR A 48 5.90 -0.91 -2.65
CA THR A 48 6.49 -2.04 -1.92
C THR A 48 5.78 -2.23 -0.56
N GLY A 49 5.45 -1.12 0.12
CA GLY A 49 4.62 -1.15 1.32
C GLY A 49 3.22 -1.72 1.08
N ILE A 50 2.58 -1.39 -0.05
CA ILE A 50 1.28 -1.95 -0.46
C ILE A 50 1.39 -3.46 -0.72
N ASN A 51 2.43 -3.90 -1.42
CA ASN A 51 2.64 -5.32 -1.73
C ASN A 51 2.81 -6.14 -0.45
N TYR A 52 3.61 -5.67 0.51
CA TYR A 52 3.72 -6.30 1.83
C TYR A 52 2.44 -6.22 2.66
N PHE A 53 1.64 -5.15 2.52
CA PHE A 53 0.37 -5.02 3.23
C PHE A 53 -0.68 -6.00 2.71
N THR A 54 -0.76 -6.17 1.40
CA THR A 54 -1.77 -6.98 0.71
C THR A 54 -1.36 -8.44 0.51
N GLY A 55 -0.06 -8.73 0.48
CA GLY A 55 0.47 -10.02 0.06
C GLY A 55 0.50 -10.21 -1.45
N ARG A 56 0.53 -9.13 -2.25
CA ARG A 56 0.61 -9.21 -3.71
C ARG A 56 2.04 -9.55 -4.14
N GLY A 57 2.22 -10.67 -4.82
CA GLY A 57 3.54 -11.12 -5.31
C GLY A 57 4.56 -11.55 -4.23
N ILE A 58 4.22 -11.42 -2.94
CA ILE A 58 5.07 -11.76 -1.78
C ILE A 58 4.19 -12.10 -0.57
N ASP A 59 4.73 -12.81 0.42
CA ASP A 59 4.02 -13.04 1.69
C ASP A 59 3.70 -11.71 2.39
N LYS A 60 2.46 -11.61 2.91
CA LYS A 60 2.02 -10.46 3.70
C LYS A 60 2.90 -10.28 4.94
N ASP A 61 3.43 -9.07 5.12
CA ASP A 61 4.30 -8.71 6.24
C ASP A 61 4.08 -7.23 6.61
N LEU A 62 3.31 -7.00 7.67
CA LEU A 62 2.91 -5.65 8.05
C LEU A 62 4.03 -4.83 8.70
N GLU A 63 5.03 -5.49 9.30
CA GLU A 63 6.21 -4.79 9.82
C GLU A 63 7.04 -4.24 8.66
N LYS A 64 7.22 -5.04 7.59
CA LYS A 64 7.86 -4.55 6.35
C LYS A 64 7.02 -3.51 5.62
N ALA A 65 5.69 -3.63 5.64
CA ALA A 65 4.82 -2.59 5.08
C ALA A 65 5.04 -1.24 5.78
N VAL A 66 5.03 -1.22 7.11
CA VAL A 66 5.31 0.00 7.91
C VAL A 66 6.71 0.54 7.60
N TYR A 67 7.72 -0.32 7.53
CA TYR A 67 9.09 0.09 7.18
C TYR A 67 9.14 0.86 5.86
N TRP A 68 8.54 0.31 4.79
CA TRP A 68 8.58 0.95 3.48
C TRP A 68 7.73 2.22 3.41
N TYR A 69 6.58 2.24 4.07
CA TYR A 69 5.79 3.46 4.21
C TYR A 69 6.52 4.56 4.98
N GLN A 70 7.28 4.23 6.02
CA GLN A 70 8.07 5.22 6.75
C GLN A 70 9.11 5.88 5.85
N ARG A 71 9.81 5.10 5.03
CA ARG A 71 10.77 5.64 4.05
C ARG A 71 10.11 6.53 2.99
N ALA A 72 8.96 6.11 2.46
CA ALA A 72 8.21 6.93 1.52
C ALA A 72 7.71 8.23 2.18
N SER A 73 7.26 8.13 3.43
CA SER A 73 6.82 9.24 4.28
C SER A 73 7.96 10.24 4.53
N GLU A 74 9.17 9.80 4.84
CA GLU A 74 10.35 10.67 5.01
C GLU A 74 10.65 11.50 3.75
N GLN A 75 10.31 10.97 2.58
CA GLN A 75 10.44 11.65 1.28
C GLN A 75 9.21 12.50 0.89
N GLY A 76 8.24 12.65 1.79
CA GLY A 76 7.06 13.49 1.57
C GLY A 76 5.88 12.79 0.87
N HIS A 77 5.91 11.47 0.69
CA HIS A 77 4.77 10.74 0.12
C HIS A 77 3.56 10.80 1.07
N SER A 78 2.55 11.61 0.73
CA SER A 78 1.46 11.97 1.64
C SER A 78 0.52 10.81 2.00
N LYS A 79 0.36 9.80 1.13
CA LYS A 79 -0.45 8.60 1.42
C LYS A 79 0.25 7.59 2.35
N ALA A 80 1.57 7.64 2.46
CA ALA A 80 2.32 6.66 3.26
C ALA A 80 2.00 6.72 4.77
N PRO A 81 2.01 7.90 5.44
CA PRO A 81 1.60 7.98 6.83
C PRO A 81 0.13 7.59 7.04
N PHE A 82 -0.76 7.82 6.07
CA PHE A 82 -2.16 7.36 6.17
C PHE A 82 -2.25 5.83 6.31
N ASN A 83 -1.52 5.07 5.47
CA ASN A 83 -1.55 3.62 5.55
C ASN A 83 -0.92 3.07 6.85
N ILE A 84 0.10 3.76 7.39
CA ILE A 84 0.66 3.41 8.71
C ILE A 84 -0.41 3.62 9.80
N ALA A 85 -1.16 4.71 9.74
CA ALA A 85 -2.22 4.98 10.71
C ALA A 85 -3.28 3.88 10.73
N ILE A 86 -3.69 3.38 9.55
CA ILE A 86 -4.65 2.28 9.42
C ILE A 86 -4.13 0.99 10.05
N ILE A 87 -2.86 0.64 9.82
CA ILE A 87 -2.25 -0.57 10.42
C ILE A 87 -2.30 -0.52 11.95
N TYR A 88 -1.95 0.64 12.55
CA TYR A 88 -2.00 0.80 14.00
C TYR A 88 -3.42 0.89 14.55
N ALA A 89 -4.36 1.48 13.82
CA ALA A 89 -5.77 1.55 14.23
C ALA A 89 -6.44 0.16 14.23
N ASN A 90 -6.11 -0.69 13.25
CA ASN A 90 -6.64 -2.06 13.17
C ASN A 90 -5.97 -3.00 14.18
N GLY A 91 -4.74 -2.68 14.58
CA GLY A 91 -3.98 -3.44 15.56
C GLY A 91 -3.25 -4.65 14.99
N ASP A 92 -2.97 -4.61 13.69
CA ASP A 92 -2.55 -5.77 12.92
C ASP A 92 -1.10 -6.24 13.19
N ILE A 93 -0.31 -5.53 14.02
CA ILE A 93 1.08 -5.88 14.37
C ILE A 93 1.22 -6.31 15.84
N LYS A 94 0.76 -5.47 16.79
CA LYS A 94 0.91 -5.69 18.25
C LYS A 94 -0.34 -5.28 19.05
N GLY A 95 -1.52 -5.32 18.40
CA GLY A 95 -2.74 -4.74 18.94
C GLY A 95 -2.89 -3.26 18.58
N LYS A 96 -4.09 -2.72 18.84
CA LYS A 96 -4.48 -1.37 18.42
C LYS A 96 -3.66 -0.32 19.17
N ASN A 97 -3.19 0.69 18.43
CA ASN A 97 -2.55 1.87 18.99
C ASN A 97 -3.16 3.13 18.38
N PHE A 98 -4.26 3.59 18.99
CA PHE A 98 -5.04 4.72 18.51
C PHE A 98 -4.31 6.06 18.60
N SER A 99 -3.50 6.25 19.64
CA SER A 99 -2.67 7.45 19.78
C SER A 99 -1.69 7.58 18.63
N LEU A 100 -0.96 6.50 18.33
CA LEU A 100 0.00 6.47 17.22
C LEU A 100 -0.71 6.58 15.86
N ALA A 101 -1.86 5.92 15.70
CA ALA A 101 -2.66 6.07 14.50
C ALA A 101 -3.07 7.54 14.26
N LEU A 102 -3.54 8.23 15.29
CA LEU A 102 -3.92 9.64 15.18
C LEU A 102 -2.73 10.55 14.80
N GLU A 103 -1.55 10.30 15.37
CA GLU A 103 -0.33 11.02 15.00
C GLU A 103 -0.02 10.89 13.50
N TYR A 104 -0.08 9.67 12.97
CA TYR A 104 0.14 9.42 11.55
C TYR A 104 -0.97 9.99 10.65
N PHE A 105 -2.24 10.00 11.10
CA PHE A 105 -3.31 10.69 10.37
C PHE A 105 -3.07 12.20 10.29
N ARG A 106 -2.65 12.83 11.38
CA ARG A 106 -2.29 14.26 11.41
C ARG A 106 -1.12 14.55 10.50
N LEU A 107 -0.05 13.75 10.58
CA LEU A 107 1.12 13.88 9.70
C LEU A 107 0.74 13.78 8.21
N SER A 108 -0.16 12.85 7.87
CA SER A 108 -0.68 12.69 6.52
C SER A 108 -1.48 13.92 6.06
N ALA A 109 -2.37 14.42 6.92
CA ALA A 109 -3.18 15.61 6.66
C ALA A 109 -2.32 16.87 6.47
N ASP A 110 -1.29 17.06 7.30
CA ASP A 110 -0.36 18.19 7.21
C ASP A 110 0.40 18.20 5.88
N ARG A 111 0.67 17.01 5.33
CA ARG A 111 1.28 16.81 4.01
C ARG A 111 0.30 16.84 2.85
N GLY A 112 -0.92 17.31 3.08
CA GLY A 112 -1.90 17.56 2.04
C GLY A 112 -2.72 16.34 1.61
N ASN A 113 -2.63 15.21 2.32
CA ASN A 113 -3.51 14.07 2.04
C ASN A 113 -4.98 14.44 2.34
N LYS A 114 -5.83 14.37 1.32
CA LYS A 114 -7.25 14.74 1.43
C LYS A 114 -8.05 13.75 2.27
N GLU A 115 -7.79 12.45 2.10
CA GLU A 115 -8.46 11.37 2.84
C GLU A 115 -8.22 11.52 4.34
N ALA A 116 -6.98 11.81 4.75
CA ALA A 116 -6.61 12.07 6.14
C ALA A 116 -7.31 13.32 6.70
N LYS A 117 -7.38 14.41 5.93
CA LYS A 117 -8.10 15.64 6.34
C LYS A 117 -9.60 15.39 6.53
N GLU A 118 -10.22 14.67 5.60
CA GLU A 118 -11.63 14.31 5.69
C GLU A 118 -11.90 13.38 6.86
N PHE A 119 -11.01 12.41 7.10
CA PHE A 119 -11.08 11.50 8.22
C PHE A 119 -11.04 12.26 9.57
N LEU A 120 -10.06 13.14 9.75
CA LEU A 120 -9.95 13.97 10.95
C LEU A 120 -11.15 14.91 11.13
N LYS A 121 -11.68 15.47 10.04
CA LYS A 121 -12.90 16.29 10.08
C LYS A 121 -14.10 15.48 10.59
N LYS A 122 -14.27 14.24 10.12
CA LYS A 122 -15.34 13.35 10.57
C LYS A 122 -15.22 13.03 12.07
N ILE A 123 -14.03 12.70 12.55
CA ILE A 123 -13.78 12.46 13.97
C ILE A 123 -14.14 13.70 14.81
N ASN A 124 -13.64 14.87 14.43
CA ASN A 124 -13.85 16.11 15.20
C ASN A 124 -15.31 16.60 15.19
N THR A 125 -16.11 16.20 14.19
CA THR A 125 -17.53 16.59 14.12
C THR A 125 -18.37 15.83 15.15
N ILE A 126 -17.85 14.73 15.69
CA ILE A 126 -18.56 13.90 16.65
C ILE A 126 -18.06 14.32 18.04
N SER A 127 -18.72 15.33 18.61
CA SER A 127 -18.33 15.95 19.89
C SER A 127 -18.35 15.00 21.09
N ASP A 128 -19.06 13.87 20.97
CA ASP A 128 -19.47 13.03 22.10
C ASP A 128 -18.79 11.65 22.12
N LEU A 129 -17.90 11.37 21.17
CA LEU A 129 -17.30 10.05 20.97
C LEU A 129 -15.82 10.10 21.37
N SER A 130 -15.36 9.12 22.15
CA SER A 130 -13.94 9.02 22.46
C SER A 130 -13.15 8.80 21.17
N LEU A 131 -11.89 9.26 21.14
CA LEU A 131 -11.01 9.08 19.98
C LEU A 131 -10.92 7.59 19.57
N GLU A 132 -10.91 6.72 20.58
CA GLU A 132 -10.86 5.26 20.44
C GLU A 132 -12.14 4.76 19.74
N ASP A 133 -13.31 5.13 20.25
CA ASP A 133 -14.61 4.79 19.66
C ASP A 133 -14.77 5.32 18.23
N ALA A 134 -14.24 6.51 17.94
CA ALA A 134 -14.25 7.07 16.59
C ALA A 134 -13.34 6.26 15.65
N LEU A 135 -12.12 5.92 16.07
CA LEU A 135 -11.21 5.10 15.27
C LEU A 135 -11.77 3.69 15.07
N GLU A 136 -12.41 3.10 16.08
CA GLU A 136 -13.10 1.81 15.94
C GLU A 136 -14.27 1.87 14.97
N LYS A 137 -15.02 2.96 14.94
CA LYS A 137 -16.19 3.10 14.07
C LYS A 137 -15.82 3.46 12.62
N PHE A 138 -14.75 4.24 12.41
CA PHE A 138 -14.42 4.80 11.10
C PHE A 138 -13.24 4.14 10.38
N CYS A 139 -12.28 3.53 11.10
CA CYS A 139 -11.19 2.78 10.46
C CYS A 139 -11.60 1.34 10.06
N CYS A 140 -12.73 0.85 10.57
CA CYS A 140 -13.12 -0.56 10.44
C CYS A 140 -13.83 -1.01 9.15
N PRO A 141 -13.94 -0.24 8.03
CA PRO A 141 -14.11 -0.86 6.73
C PRO A 141 -12.79 -0.79 5.97
N ASN A 142 -12.23 -1.96 5.67
CA ASN A 142 -11.04 -2.18 4.84
C ASN A 142 -11.00 -1.22 3.63
N PRO A 143 -10.16 -0.16 3.65
CA PRO A 143 -10.12 0.84 2.57
C PRO A 143 -9.57 0.29 1.24
N LEU A 144 -9.12 -0.97 1.21
CA LEU A 144 -8.34 -1.52 0.09
C LEU A 144 -9.12 -2.50 -0.79
N THR A 145 -10.40 -2.75 -0.54
CA THR A 145 -11.25 -3.53 -1.48
C THR A 145 -12.01 -2.67 -2.48
N HIS A 146 -12.09 -1.34 -2.30
CA HIS A 146 -12.65 -0.43 -3.31
C HIS A 146 -11.80 0.84 -3.38
N SER A 147 -10.94 0.94 -4.42
CA SER A 147 -10.46 2.17 -5.09
C SER A 147 -8.95 2.45 -5.19
N MET A 148 -8.03 1.65 -4.64
CA MET A 148 -6.59 1.88 -4.88
C MET A 148 -6.00 1.16 -6.11
N VAL A 149 -6.82 0.44 -6.90
CA VAL A 149 -6.41 -0.14 -8.21
C VAL A 149 -6.82 0.76 -9.39
N ASP A 150 -7.48 1.90 -9.14
CA ASP A 150 -7.82 2.83 -10.21
C ASP A 150 -6.64 3.77 -10.52
N LYS A 151 -5.84 3.33 -11.49
CA LYS A 151 -5.18 4.13 -12.54
C LYS A 151 -4.80 5.57 -12.19
N GLU A 152 -3.54 5.79 -11.83
CA GLU A 152 -2.78 6.96 -12.29
C GLU A 152 -1.36 6.55 -12.67
N LEU A 153 -1.24 6.04 -13.89
CA LEU A 153 -0.12 6.20 -14.82
C LEU A 153 -0.69 6.18 -16.24
#